data_AF-A0A2M9PH29-F1
#
_entry.id   AF-A0A2M9PH29-F1
#
_cell.length_a   1.000
_cell.length_b   1.000
_cell.length_c   1.000
_cell.angle_alpha   90.00
_cell.angle_beta   90.00
_cell.angle_gamma   90.00
#
_symmetry.space_group_name_H-M   'P 1'
#
loop_
_entity.id
_entity.type
_entity.pdbx_description
1 polymer ?
#
loop_
_entity_poly.entity_id
_entity_poly.type
_entity_poly.pdbx_seq_one_letter_code
_entity_poly.pdbx_strand_id
1 'polypeptide(L)'
;MGRKPDWAVAKERARRDEDETVWLFGLHAVRDALINPDRVRRRLIVTRNAADRLKAEIEAAGMTPEMADPRKFTAPLDPQSVHQGAALEAEPLDWGS
;
A
#
# COMPACT_ATOMS: atom_id res chain seq x y z
N MET A 1 31.13 20.52 -16.33
CA MET A 1 29.98 19.72 -15.83
C MET A 1 30.19 19.51 -14.33
N GLY A 2 29.59 20.34 -13.49
CA GLY A 2 29.81 20.31 -12.04
C GLY A 2 29.13 19.10 -11.41
N ARG A 3 29.89 18.23 -10.74
CA ARG A 3 29.35 17.08 -10.00
C ARG A 3 28.62 17.63 -8.77
N LYS A 4 27.35 17.24 -8.58
CA LYS A 4 26.59 17.60 -7.37
C LYS A 4 27.35 17.08 -6.14
N PRO A 5 27.39 17.84 -5.03
CA PRO A 5 28.06 17.41 -3.81
C PRO A 5 27.29 16.26 -3.13
N ASP A 6 28.02 15.32 -2.53
CA ASP A 6 27.47 14.06 -2.00
C ASP A 6 26.35 14.26 -0.97
N TRP A 7 26.39 15.35 -0.20
CA TRP A 7 25.34 15.68 0.78
C TRP A 7 23.99 15.99 0.12
N ALA A 8 23.98 16.53 -1.11
CA ALA A 8 22.75 16.82 -1.84
C ALA A 8 22.15 15.55 -2.45
N VAL A 9 23.01 14.63 -2.92
CA VAL A 9 22.60 13.32 -3.44
C VAL A 9 22.04 12.44 -2.32
N ALA A 10 22.69 12.43 -1.15
CA ALA A 10 22.20 11.71 0.03
C ALA A 10 20.84 12.25 0.51
N LYS A 11 20.66 13.59 0.51
CA LYS A 11 19.38 14.23 0.86
C LYS A 11 18.27 13.94 -0.16
N GLU A 12 18.58 13.87 -1.45
CA GLU A 12 17.62 13.47 -2.48
C GLU A 12 17.27 11.97 -2.41
N ARG A 13 18.23 11.10 -2.05
CA ARG A 13 17.97 9.66 -1.83
C ARG A 13 17.13 9.40 -0.58
N ALA A 14 17.47 10.03 0.54
CA ALA A 14 16.67 9.92 1.78
C ALA A 14 15.22 10.38 1.56
N ARG A 15 15.01 11.45 0.79
CA ARG A 15 13.67 11.93 0.42
C ARG A 15 12.91 11.03 -0.57
N ARG A 16 13.60 10.12 -1.26
CA ARG A 16 12.96 9.07 -2.09
C ARG A 16 12.60 7.85 -1.25
N ASP A 17 13.48 7.48 -0.31
CA ASP A 17 13.26 6.34 0.58
C ASP A 17 12.12 6.55 1.59
N GLU A 18 11.79 7.79 1.96
CA GLU A 18 10.74 8.09 2.95
C GLU A 18 9.33 8.31 2.36
N ASP A 19 9.16 8.57 1.05
CA ASP A 19 7.90 9.14 0.51
C ASP A 19 7.22 8.40 -0.66
N GLU A 20 7.78 7.32 -1.24
CA GLU A 20 7.18 6.69 -2.44
C GLU A 20 6.32 5.43 -2.16
N THR A 21 5.67 5.32 -1.00
CA THR A 21 4.63 4.28 -0.85
C THR A 21 3.43 4.58 -1.76
N VAL A 22 2.86 3.53 -2.34
CA VAL A 22 1.63 3.62 -3.15
C VAL A 22 0.45 3.00 -2.42
N TRP A 23 -0.73 3.54 -2.68
CA TRP A 23 -1.99 3.00 -2.18
C TRP A 23 -2.71 2.21 -3.26
N LEU A 24 -2.89 0.91 -3.03
CA LEU A 24 -3.75 0.03 -3.81
C LEU A 24 -5.13 -0.01 -3.17
N PHE A 25 -6.19 -0.04 -3.97
CA PHE A 25 -7.55 -0.07 -3.46
C PHE A 25 -8.47 -0.91 -4.33
N GLY A 26 -9.59 -1.36 -3.74
CA GLY A 26 -10.47 -2.34 -4.36
C GLY A 26 -10.08 -3.77 -4.00
N LEU A 27 -11.05 -4.68 -4.01
CA LEU A 27 -10.85 -6.05 -3.51
C LEU A 27 -9.82 -6.82 -4.34
N HIS A 28 -9.87 -6.71 -5.66
CA HIS A 28 -8.98 -7.47 -6.55
C HIS A 28 -7.52 -7.03 -6.42
N ALA A 29 -7.25 -5.73 -6.53
CA ALA A 29 -5.88 -5.22 -6.45
C ALA A 29 -5.25 -5.48 -5.07
N VAL A 30 -6.04 -5.31 -3.99
CA VAL A 30 -5.57 -5.60 -2.63
C VAL A 30 -5.33 -7.09 -2.43
N ARG A 31 -6.25 -7.96 -2.89
CA ARG A 31 -6.08 -9.42 -2.83
C ARG A 31 -4.80 -9.86 -3.51
N ASP A 32 -4.60 -9.45 -4.76
CA ASP A 32 -3.48 -9.88 -5.58
C ASP A 32 -2.15 -9.35 -5.00
N ALA A 33 -2.16 -8.16 -4.40
CA ALA A 33 -1.01 -7.61 -3.68
C ALA A 33 -0.74 -8.31 -2.34
N LEU A 34 -1.76 -8.79 -1.63
CA LEU A 34 -1.59 -9.55 -0.38
C LEU A 34 -0.90 -10.89 -0.61
N ILE A 35 -1.20 -11.56 -1.73
CA ILE A 35 -0.60 -12.87 -2.04
C ILE A 35 0.70 -12.78 -2.85
N ASN A 36 1.13 -11.57 -3.24
CA ASN A 36 2.38 -11.38 -3.96
C ASN A 36 3.57 -11.37 -2.99
N PRO A 37 4.47 -12.36 -3.01
CA PRO A 37 5.62 -12.43 -2.10
C PRO A 37 6.64 -11.31 -2.35
N ASP A 38 6.72 -10.78 -3.57
CA ASP A 38 7.63 -9.70 -3.93
C ASP A 38 7.12 -8.33 -3.47
N ARG A 39 5.92 -8.26 -2.88
CA ARG A 39 5.32 -7.02 -2.41
C ARG A 39 5.66 -6.72 -0.96
N VAL A 40 6.35 -5.59 -0.75
CA VAL A 40 6.52 -5.01 0.58
C VAL A 40 5.26 -4.26 0.97
N ARG A 41 4.50 -4.87 1.89
CA ARG A 41 3.21 -4.39 2.40
C ARG A 41 3.44 -3.62 3.69
N ARG A 42 2.82 -2.43 3.82
CA ARG A 42 3.02 -1.54 4.97
C ARG A 42 1.77 -1.47 5.85
N ARG A 43 0.62 -1.13 5.28
CA ARG A 43 -0.63 -0.93 6.04
C ARG A 43 -1.84 -1.42 5.28
N LEU A 44 -2.66 -2.25 5.92
CA LEU A 44 -3.92 -2.75 5.37
C LEU A 44 -5.09 -2.14 6.12
N ILE A 45 -5.97 -1.41 5.42
CA ILE A 45 -7.19 -0.84 5.95
C ILE A 45 -8.38 -1.53 5.28
N VAL A 46 -9.27 -2.12 6.07
CA VAL A 46 -10.44 -2.84 5.55
C VAL A 46 -11.68 -2.59 6.38
N THR A 47 -12.83 -2.58 5.72
CA THR A 47 -14.13 -2.73 6.40
C THR A 47 -14.36 -4.19 6.78
N ARG A 48 -15.31 -4.45 7.68
CA ARG A 48 -15.67 -5.84 8.08
C ARG A 48 -15.97 -6.75 6.89
N ASN A 49 -16.83 -6.30 5.96
CA ASN A 49 -17.18 -7.09 4.78
C ASN A 49 -15.98 -7.32 3.85
N ALA A 50 -15.04 -6.38 3.75
CA ALA A 50 -13.82 -6.58 2.96
C ALA A 50 -12.86 -7.57 3.65
N ALA A 51 -12.71 -7.47 4.98
CA ALA A 51 -11.91 -8.43 5.76
C ALA A 51 -12.45 -9.85 5.61
N ASP A 52 -13.77 -10.04 5.69
CA ASP A 52 -14.40 -11.36 5.51
C ASP A 52 -14.13 -11.94 4.11
N ARG A 53 -14.11 -11.09 3.06
CA ARG A 53 -13.84 -11.50 1.67
C ARG A 53 -12.37 -11.76 1.38
N LEU A 54 -11.47 -11.10 2.10
CA LEU A 54 -10.01 -11.21 1.92
C LEU A 54 -9.35 -12.09 3.00
N LYS A 55 -10.16 -12.82 3.79
CA LYS A 55 -9.69 -13.52 4.99
C LYS A 55 -8.50 -14.44 4.72
N ALA A 56 -8.61 -15.27 3.68
CA ALA A 56 -7.57 -16.24 3.33
C ALA A 56 -6.25 -15.55 2.94
N GLU A 57 -6.32 -14.46 2.19
CA GLU A 57 -5.16 -13.72 1.72
C GLU A 57 -4.53 -12.87 2.83
N ILE A 58 -5.32 -12.32 3.74
CA ILE A 58 -4.84 -11.61 4.93
C ILE A 58 -4.09 -12.59 5.85
N GLU A 59 -4.66 -13.79 6.08
CA GLU A 59 -4.02 -14.85 6.86
C GLU A 59 -2.73 -15.32 6.19
N ALA A 60 -2.75 -15.59 4.88
CA ALA A 60 -1.55 -15.98 4.12
C ALA A 60 -0.48 -14.87 4.10
N ALA A 61 -0.89 -13.60 4.09
CA ALA A 61 -0.01 -12.45 4.18
C ALA A 61 0.61 -12.26 5.57
N GLY A 62 0.05 -12.89 6.61
CA GLY A 62 0.45 -12.65 8.00
C GLY A 62 0.20 -11.22 8.49
N MET A 63 -0.72 -10.49 7.84
CA MET A 63 -1.02 -9.10 8.18
C MET A 63 -2.17 -9.01 9.18
N THR A 64 -2.06 -8.07 10.12
CA THR A 64 -3.21 -7.66 10.94
C THR A 64 -3.84 -6.41 10.31
N PRO A 65 -5.08 -6.47 9.84
CA PRO A 65 -5.75 -5.33 9.23
C PRO A 65 -6.19 -4.29 10.27
N GLU A 66 -6.17 -3.02 9.89
CA GLU A 66 -6.93 -1.97 10.56
C GLU A 66 -8.40 -1.98 10.10
N MET A 67 -9.30 -2.11 11.07
CA MET A 67 -10.74 -2.13 10.80
C MET A 67 -11.29 -0.71 10.67
N ALA A 68 -11.87 -0.39 9.53
CA ALA A 68 -12.49 0.90 9.24
C ALA A 68 -14.03 0.80 9.15
N ASP A 69 -14.72 1.87 9.58
CA ASP A 69 -16.14 2.06 9.29
C ASP A 69 -16.30 2.42 7.79
N PRO A 70 -17.22 1.79 7.04
CA PRO A 70 -17.46 2.12 5.64
C PRO A 70 -17.72 3.60 5.36
N ARG A 71 -18.30 4.34 6.33
CA ARG A 71 -18.58 5.77 6.23
C ARG A 71 -17.40 6.67 6.60
N LYS A 72 -16.34 6.09 7.18
CA LYS A 72 -15.12 6.79 7.63
C LYS A 72 -13.88 6.03 7.19
N PHE A 73 -13.79 5.76 5.90
CA PHE A 73 -12.64 5.05 5.33
C PHE A 73 -11.43 5.98 5.33
N THR A 74 -10.42 5.69 6.15
CA THR A 74 -9.31 6.61 6.48
C THR A 74 -8.12 6.52 5.53
N ALA A 75 -8.16 5.63 4.54
CA ALA A 75 -7.10 5.56 3.53
C ALA A 75 -7.07 6.87 2.72
N PRO A 76 -5.87 7.42 2.41
CA PRO A 76 -5.71 8.67 1.67
C PRO A 76 -5.97 8.46 0.17
N LEU A 77 -7.19 8.06 -0.17
CA LEU A 77 -7.65 7.83 -1.53
C LEU A 77 -8.42 9.04 -2.06
N ASP A 78 -8.47 9.18 -3.38
CA ASP A 78 -9.38 10.14 -3.99
C ASP A 78 -10.84 9.78 -3.61
N PRO A 79 -11.67 10.75 -3.19
CA PRO A 79 -13.06 10.49 -2.77
C PRO A 79 -13.95 9.82 -3.84
N GLN A 80 -13.61 9.92 -5.12
CA GLN A 80 -14.33 9.28 -6.23
C GLN A 80 -13.90 7.82 -6.46
N SER A 81 -12.89 7.33 -5.75
CA SER A 81 -12.35 5.98 -5.89
C SER A 81 -13.34 4.92 -5.42
N VAL A 82 -13.61 3.91 -6.25
CA VAL A 82 -14.40 2.73 -5.86
C VAL A 82 -13.50 1.72 -5.14
N HIS A 83 -13.21 1.98 -3.86
CA HIS A 83 -12.29 1.16 -3.06
C HIS A 83 -12.90 -0.14 -2.51
N GLN A 84 -14.23 -0.31 -2.57
CA GLN A 84 -14.94 -1.51 -2.11
C GLN A 84 -14.63 -1.92 -0.65
N GLY A 85 -14.22 -0.94 0.16
CA GLY A 85 -13.89 -1.14 1.56
C GLY A 85 -12.53 -1.78 1.83
N ALA A 86 -11.58 -1.79 0.88
CA ALA A 86 -10.22 -2.30 1.08
C ALA A 86 -9.18 -1.34 0.49
N ALA A 87 -8.09 -1.13 1.23
CA ALA A 87 -6.93 -0.39 0.77
C ALA A 87 -5.64 -0.90 1.42
N LEU A 88 -4.57 -0.93 0.63
CA LEU A 88 -3.27 -1.43 1.03
C LEU A 88 -2.19 -0.41 0.63
N GLU A 89 -1.49 0.09 1.63
CA GLU A 89 -0.24 0.82 1.45
C GLU A 89 0.89 -0.19 1.25
N ALA A 90 1.65 -0.02 0.18
CA ALA A 90 2.76 -0.87 -0.17
C ALA A 90 3.85 -0.04 -0.85
N GLU A 91 5.08 -0.55 -0.85
CA GLU A 91 6.12 0.03 -1.70
C GLU A 91 5.78 -0.18 -3.18
N PRO A 92 6.38 0.62 -4.09
CA PRO A 92 6.37 0.33 -5.51
C PRO A 92 6.92 -1.07 -5.73
N LEU A 93 6.27 -1.83 -6.59
CA LEU A 93 6.80 -3.13 -6.99
C LEU A 93 8.06 -2.87 -7.84
N ASP A 94 9.15 -3.57 -7.56
CA ASP A 94 10.29 -3.62 -8.47
C ASP A 94 9.95 -4.61 -9.59
N TRP A 95 9.49 -4.09 -10.73
CA TRP A 95 9.11 -4.90 -11.88
C TRP A 95 9.80 -4.36 -13.15
N GLY A 96 10.38 -5.26 -13.94
CA GLY A 96 10.94 -4.93 -15.25
C GLY A 96 12.38 -4.40 -15.27
N SER A 97 13.16 -4.66 -14.23
CA SER A 97 14.61 -4.44 -14.16
C SER A 97 15.40 -5.43 -15.01
#